data_AF-A0A354F029-F1
#
_entry.id   AF-A0A354F029-F1
#
_cell.length_a   1.000
_cell.length_b   1.000
_cell.length_c   1.000
_cell.angle_alpha   90.00
_cell.angle_beta   90.00
_cell.angle_gamma   90.00
#
_symmetry.space_group_name_H-M   'P 1'
#
loop_
_entity.id
_entity.type
_entity.pdbx_description
1 polymer ?
#
loop_
_entity_poly.entity_id
_entity_poly.type
_entity_poly.pdbx_seq_one_letter_code
_entity_poly.pdbx_strand_id
1 'polypeptide(L)'
;MPETGIGFFPDIGASYLLSRCPGHFGVYLGLTGARLGPGTSAALGLVKEVIPYGQFSAVLEALASADLSTDADAQVSRVLELFTQPKQSSEMDALQPMVDACFKYDNMESIMTALAEGLDQWHRETHRVLSQKSPLSLKVTLEQLKKATSMGLAECLEMDYCLTGHFLRDSDFYEGVRALLVDKDNNPHWDPSTLQQVTDEKMTEYFRSG
;
A
#
# COMPACT_ATOMS: atom_id res chain seq x y z
N MET A 1 -2.00 -2.80 -2.82
CA MET A 1 -0.60 -2.82 -3.26
C MET A 1 0.03 -4.16 -2.82
N PRO A 2 -0.12 -5.25 -3.60
CA PRO A 2 0.43 -6.57 -3.27
C PRO A 2 1.91 -6.78 -3.64
N GLU A 3 2.62 -5.75 -4.08
CA GLU A 3 3.94 -5.79 -4.74
C GLU A 3 5.05 -6.44 -3.90
N THR A 4 5.00 -6.30 -2.57
CA THR A 4 5.94 -6.98 -1.66
C THR A 4 5.87 -8.52 -1.75
N GLY A 5 4.73 -9.04 -2.22
CA GLY A 5 4.52 -10.48 -2.43
C GLY A 5 5.18 -11.03 -3.70
N ILE A 6 5.62 -10.16 -4.60
CA ILE A 6 6.33 -10.53 -5.83
C ILE A 6 7.78 -10.01 -5.85
N GLY A 7 8.34 -9.66 -4.69
CA GLY A 7 9.72 -9.16 -4.62
C GLY A 7 9.87 -7.74 -5.18
N PHE A 8 8.84 -6.90 -5.03
CA PHE A 8 8.83 -5.51 -5.47
C PHE A 8 8.30 -4.59 -4.36
N PHE A 9 8.06 -3.31 -4.66
CA PHE A 9 7.59 -2.32 -3.69
C PHE A 9 6.35 -1.58 -4.23
N PRO A 10 5.54 -0.92 -3.38
CA PRO A 10 4.43 -0.10 -3.83
C PRO A 10 4.92 1.10 -4.67
N ASP A 11 4.84 1.00 -5.98
CA ASP A 11 5.31 1.98 -6.95
C ASP A 11 4.18 2.93 -7.40
N ILE A 12 4.33 3.55 -8.58
CA ILE A 12 3.35 4.45 -9.24
C ILE A 12 2.82 5.59 -8.35
N GLY A 13 3.62 6.07 -7.41
CA GLY A 13 3.24 7.10 -6.45
C GLY A 13 2.34 6.58 -5.33
N ALA A 14 2.18 5.26 -5.15
CA ALA A 14 1.42 4.70 -4.04
C ALA A 14 2.00 5.13 -2.70
N SER A 15 3.32 5.31 -2.60
CA SER A 15 3.97 5.85 -1.40
C SER A 15 3.43 7.22 -0.99
N TYR A 16 3.11 8.10 -1.96
CA TYR A 16 2.50 9.40 -1.70
C TYR A 16 1.10 9.28 -1.06
N LEU A 17 0.27 8.36 -1.56
CA LEU A 17 -1.09 8.14 -1.05
C LEU A 17 -1.07 7.43 0.30
N LEU A 18 -0.27 6.37 0.42
CA LEU A 18 -0.17 5.55 1.62
C LEU A 18 0.43 6.34 2.79
N SER A 19 1.45 7.18 2.57
CA SER A 19 2.05 8.00 3.64
C SER A 19 1.09 9.04 4.23
N ARG A 20 -0.06 9.28 3.59
CA ARG A 20 -1.11 10.22 4.01
C ARG A 20 -2.33 9.54 4.63
N CYS A 21 -2.34 8.20 4.69
CA CYS A 21 -3.38 7.48 5.40
C CYS A 21 -3.32 7.80 6.91
N PRO A 22 -4.46 7.80 7.63
CA PRO A 22 -4.48 8.00 9.08
C PRO A 22 -3.61 7.01 9.86
N GLY A 23 -2.83 7.52 10.81
CA GLY A 23 -1.95 6.71 11.66
C GLY A 23 -0.92 5.92 10.83
N HIS A 24 -0.82 4.62 11.10
CA HIS A 24 0.14 3.72 10.44
C HIS A 24 -0.51 2.78 9.42
N PHE A 25 -1.74 3.09 9.00
CA PHE A 25 -2.50 2.23 8.10
C PHE A 25 -1.87 2.15 6.71
N GLY A 26 -1.24 3.23 6.24
CA GLY A 26 -0.47 3.22 4.99
C GLY A 26 0.69 2.22 5.01
N VAL A 27 1.41 2.15 6.14
CA VAL A 27 2.51 1.20 6.35
C VAL A 27 1.99 -0.23 6.36
N TYR A 28 0.91 -0.49 7.11
CA TYR A 28 0.24 -1.80 7.09
C TYR A 28 -0.14 -2.24 5.67
N LEU A 29 -0.77 -1.36 4.89
CA LEU A 29 -1.21 -1.66 3.53
C LEU A 29 -0.06 -1.89 2.56
N GLY A 30 0.98 -1.05 2.61
CA GLY A 30 2.15 -1.17 1.74
C GLY A 30 2.92 -2.46 1.99
N LEU A 31 3.09 -2.85 3.27
CA LEU A 31 3.85 -4.05 3.62
C LEU A 31 3.08 -5.35 3.36
N THR A 32 1.80 -5.40 3.76
CA THR A 32 1.01 -6.64 3.71
C THR A 32 0.36 -6.88 2.35
N GLY A 33 0.00 -5.80 1.65
CA GLY A 33 -0.89 -5.85 0.49
C GLY A 33 -2.33 -6.22 0.84
N ALA A 34 -2.78 -5.94 2.07
CA ALA A 34 -4.13 -6.19 2.51
C ALA A 34 -5.17 -5.56 1.56
N ARG A 35 -6.29 -6.26 1.39
CA ARG A 35 -7.41 -5.81 0.54
C ARG A 35 -8.33 -4.93 1.36
N LEU A 36 -8.86 -3.89 0.72
CA LEU A 36 -9.78 -2.94 1.34
C LEU A 36 -11.17 -3.06 0.73
N GLY A 37 -12.18 -3.01 1.60
CA GLY A 37 -13.55 -2.71 1.19
C GLY A 37 -13.74 -1.21 0.92
N PRO A 38 -14.81 -0.82 0.19
CA PRO A 38 -15.02 0.57 -0.22
C PRO A 38 -15.17 1.55 0.96
N GLY A 39 -15.84 1.15 2.04
CA GLY A 39 -15.99 1.99 3.23
C GLY A 39 -14.64 2.30 3.90
N THR A 40 -13.80 1.28 4.06
CA THR A 40 -12.45 1.42 4.62
C THR A 40 -11.56 2.26 3.70
N SER A 41 -11.61 2.05 2.39
CA SER A 41 -10.89 2.90 1.43
C SER A 41 -11.28 4.38 1.53
N ALA A 42 -12.57 4.69 1.74
CA ALA A 42 -13.05 6.05 1.89
C ALA A 42 -12.61 6.67 3.22
N ALA A 43 -12.70 5.91 4.31
CA ALA A 43 -12.28 6.35 5.64
C ALA A 43 -10.75 6.60 5.72
N LEU A 44 -9.96 5.88 4.93
CA LEU A 44 -8.52 6.11 4.76
C LEU A 44 -8.17 7.27 3.80
N GLY A 45 -9.16 7.88 3.15
CA GLY A 45 -8.95 8.95 2.18
C GLY A 45 -8.38 8.49 0.83
N LEU A 46 -8.36 7.18 0.55
CA LEU A 46 -7.85 6.62 -0.71
C LEU A 46 -8.85 6.73 -1.85
N VAL A 47 -10.14 6.84 -1.54
CA VAL A 47 -11.20 7.15 -2.52
C VAL A 47 -12.01 8.34 -2.03
N LYS A 48 -12.45 9.19 -2.96
CA LYS A 48 -13.29 10.33 -2.62
C LYS A 48 -14.72 9.89 -2.33
N GLU A 49 -15.30 9.11 -3.24
CA GLU A 49 -16.73 8.77 -3.25
C GLU A 49 -16.96 7.26 -3.36
N VAL A 50 -18.01 6.75 -2.70
CA VAL A 50 -18.43 5.35 -2.75
C VAL A 50 -19.86 5.30 -3.24
N ILE A 51 -20.07 4.71 -4.42
CA ILE A 51 -21.38 4.65 -5.07
C ILE A 51 -21.77 3.18 -5.29
N PRO A 52 -23.00 2.75 -4.91
CA PRO A 52 -23.45 1.39 -5.16
C PRO A 52 -23.51 1.09 -6.66
N TYR A 53 -23.08 -0.10 -7.06
CA TYR A 53 -23.05 -0.51 -8.47
C TYR A 53 -24.41 -0.33 -9.19
N GLY A 54 -25.53 -0.55 -8.50
CA GLY A 54 -26.87 -0.36 -9.06
C GLY A 54 -27.18 1.07 -9.53
N GLN A 55 -26.43 2.07 -9.06
CA GLN A 55 -26.56 3.47 -9.48
C GLN A 55 -25.65 3.85 -10.64
N PHE A 56 -24.79 2.94 -11.13
CA PHE A 56 -23.76 3.27 -12.11
C PHE A 56 -24.31 3.91 -13.38
N SER A 57 -25.39 3.36 -13.95
CA SER A 57 -26.02 3.95 -15.14
C SER A 57 -26.59 5.35 -14.88
N ALA A 58 -27.23 5.56 -13.73
CA ALA A 58 -27.80 6.85 -13.37
C ALA A 58 -26.72 7.92 -13.16
N VAL A 59 -25.56 7.54 -12.59
CA VAL A 59 -24.39 8.42 -12.47
C VAL A 59 -23.89 8.85 -13.84
N LEU A 60 -23.73 7.90 -14.77
CA LEU A 60 -23.26 8.21 -16.12
C LEU A 60 -24.22 9.15 -16.86
N GLU A 61 -25.53 8.91 -16.76
CA GLU A 61 -26.55 9.79 -17.34
C GLU A 61 -26.52 11.20 -16.73
N ALA A 62 -26.39 11.29 -15.40
CA ALA A 62 -26.32 12.56 -14.69
C ALA A 62 -25.06 13.35 -15.05
N LEU A 63 -23.90 12.69 -15.14
CA LEU A 63 -22.64 13.31 -15.57
C LEU A 63 -22.70 13.78 -17.02
N ALA A 64 -23.26 12.97 -17.92
CA ALA A 64 -23.39 13.31 -19.33
C ALA A 64 -24.36 14.49 -19.58
N SER A 65 -25.32 14.68 -18.69
CA SER A 65 -26.32 15.75 -18.77
C SER A 65 -25.93 17.02 -18.02
N ALA A 66 -24.84 17.00 -17.25
CA ALA A 66 -24.41 18.12 -16.43
C ALA A 66 -23.85 19.27 -17.29
N ASP A 67 -24.16 20.51 -16.92
CA ASP A 67 -23.50 21.68 -17.49
C ASP A 67 -22.13 21.86 -16.84
N LEU A 68 -21.08 21.52 -17.59
CA LEU A 68 -19.68 21.63 -17.17
C LEU A 68 -18.98 22.88 -17.73
N SER A 69 -19.74 23.84 -18.29
CA SER A 69 -19.17 25.06 -18.87
C SER A 69 -18.53 25.99 -17.84
N THR A 70 -18.95 25.90 -16.58
CA THR A 70 -18.43 26.71 -15.47
C THR A 70 -18.12 25.82 -14.28
N ASP A 71 -16.88 25.91 -13.78
CA ASP A 71 -16.39 25.17 -12.61
C ASP A 71 -16.69 23.67 -12.67
N ALA A 72 -16.19 23.03 -13.73
CA ALA A 72 -16.47 21.63 -14.04
C ALA A 72 -16.15 20.67 -12.87
N ASP A 73 -15.09 20.93 -12.10
CA ASP A 73 -14.69 20.10 -10.96
C ASP A 73 -15.76 20.11 -9.85
N ALA A 74 -16.26 21.30 -9.50
CA ALA A 74 -17.33 21.44 -8.51
C ALA A 74 -18.65 20.82 -9.01
N GLN A 75 -18.97 20.95 -10.30
CA GLN A 75 -20.18 20.36 -10.87
C GLN A 75 -20.12 18.84 -10.89
N VAL A 76 -19.00 18.25 -11.31
CA VAL A 76 -18.79 16.79 -11.25
C VAL A 76 -18.90 16.30 -9.81
N SER A 77 -18.26 16.98 -8.86
CA SER A 77 -18.34 16.63 -7.43
C SER A 77 -19.79 16.63 -6.93
N ARG A 78 -20.55 17.69 -7.24
CA ARG A 78 -21.97 17.79 -6.87
C ARG A 78 -22.81 16.66 -7.46
N VAL A 79 -22.56 16.28 -8.72
CA VAL A 79 -23.29 15.16 -9.36
C VAL A 79 -22.99 13.85 -8.63
N LEU A 80 -21.71 13.57 -8.35
CA LEU A 80 -21.31 12.33 -7.67
C LEU A 80 -21.89 12.24 -6.25
N GLU A 81 -21.90 13.35 -5.51
CA GLU A 81 -22.44 13.45 -4.15
C GLU A 81 -23.92 13.02 -4.05
N LEU A 82 -24.71 13.16 -5.12
CA LEU A 82 -26.12 12.72 -5.15
C LEU A 82 -26.27 11.20 -5.00
N PHE A 83 -25.23 10.43 -5.33
CA PHE A 83 -25.25 8.97 -5.36
C PHE A 83 -24.34 8.35 -4.31
N THR A 84 -23.55 9.15 -3.61
CA THR A 84 -22.56 8.71 -2.63
C THR A 84 -23.21 8.14 -1.36
N GLN A 85 -22.63 7.04 -0.86
CA GLN A 85 -22.91 6.49 0.46
C GLN A 85 -22.07 7.15 1.56
N PRO A 86 -22.57 7.21 2.81
CA PRO A 86 -21.81 7.73 3.94
C PRO A 86 -20.43 7.06 4.10
N LYS A 87 -19.41 7.88 4.41
CA LYS A 87 -18.00 7.47 4.59
C LYS A 87 -17.77 6.87 5.99
N GLN A 88 -18.41 5.74 6.30
CA GLN A 88 -18.25 5.04 7.58
C GLN A 88 -17.71 3.63 7.38
N SER A 89 -16.76 3.21 8.23
CA SER A 89 -16.25 1.84 8.26
C SER A 89 -15.99 1.37 9.69
N SER A 90 -16.88 0.52 10.21
CA SER A 90 -16.68 -0.17 11.49
C SER A 90 -15.48 -1.12 11.48
N GLU A 91 -15.08 -1.60 10.30
CA GLU A 91 -13.91 -2.45 10.14
C GLU A 91 -12.62 -1.67 10.43
N MET A 92 -12.51 -0.44 9.89
CA MET A 92 -11.37 0.43 10.16
C MET A 92 -11.29 0.78 11.64
N ASP A 93 -12.41 1.15 12.25
CA ASP A 93 -12.46 1.54 13.67
C ASP A 93 -11.97 0.44 14.60
N ALA A 94 -12.27 -0.83 14.27
CA ALA A 94 -11.79 -1.98 15.02
C ALA A 94 -10.30 -2.26 14.81
N LEU A 95 -9.79 -2.03 13.59
CA LEU A 95 -8.44 -2.44 13.19
C LEU A 95 -7.37 -1.37 13.45
N GLN A 96 -7.73 -0.09 13.37
CA GLN A 96 -6.81 1.04 13.51
C GLN A 96 -5.95 0.97 14.78
N PRO A 97 -6.48 0.69 16.00
CA PRO A 97 -5.64 0.65 17.20
C PRO A 97 -4.57 -0.46 17.17
N MET A 98 -4.90 -1.60 16.57
CA MET A 98 -3.99 -2.74 16.44
C MET A 98 -2.89 -2.43 15.41
N VAL A 99 -3.27 -1.83 14.29
CA VAL A 99 -2.35 -1.35 13.25
C VAL A 99 -1.40 -0.31 13.83
N ASP A 100 -1.91 0.71 14.51
CA ASP A 100 -1.07 1.76 15.12
C ASP A 100 -0.14 1.21 16.19
N ALA A 101 -0.57 0.20 16.97
CA ALA A 101 0.30 -0.43 17.96
C ALA A 101 1.48 -1.20 17.32
N CYS A 102 1.24 -1.90 16.21
CA CYS A 102 2.23 -2.79 15.60
C CYS A 102 3.11 -2.12 14.53
N PHE A 103 2.58 -1.14 13.79
CA PHE A 103 3.24 -0.54 12.63
C PHE A 103 3.85 0.85 12.90
N LYS A 104 3.93 1.26 14.17
CA LYS A 104 4.58 2.52 14.62
C LYS A 104 6.11 2.53 14.58
N TYR A 105 6.74 1.40 14.31
CA TYR A 105 8.19 1.26 14.44
C TYR A 105 8.92 1.59 13.13
N ASP A 106 10.15 2.05 13.27
CA ASP A 106 11.00 2.48 12.16
C ASP A 106 11.75 1.36 11.44
N ASN A 107 11.60 0.11 11.89
CA ASN A 107 12.28 -1.06 11.33
C ASN A 107 11.35 -2.29 11.33
N MET A 108 11.59 -3.20 10.39
CA MET A 108 10.75 -4.39 10.19
C MET A 108 10.85 -5.38 11.35
N GLU A 109 12.01 -5.51 11.98
CA GLU A 109 12.25 -6.44 13.08
C GLU A 109 11.36 -6.11 14.29
N SER A 110 11.23 -4.82 14.63
CA SER A 110 10.31 -4.34 15.67
C SER A 110 8.84 -4.58 15.31
N ILE A 111 8.45 -4.37 14.05
CA ILE A 111 7.08 -4.64 13.57
C ILE A 111 6.76 -6.14 13.71
N MET A 112 7.66 -7.02 13.25
CA MET A 112 7.50 -8.48 13.35
C MET A 112 7.42 -8.92 14.83
N THR A 113 8.24 -8.33 15.70
CA THR A 113 8.21 -8.60 17.15
C THR A 113 6.86 -8.21 17.76
N ALA A 114 6.38 -6.99 17.49
CA ALA A 114 5.09 -6.53 18.00
C ALA A 114 3.93 -7.42 17.52
N LEU A 115 3.96 -7.85 16.26
CA LEU A 115 2.97 -8.79 15.72
C LEU A 115 3.05 -10.18 16.37
N ALA A 116 4.25 -10.65 16.74
CA ALA A 116 4.42 -11.95 17.39
C ALA A 116 3.93 -11.97 18.86
N GLU A 117 3.93 -10.82 19.53
CA GLU A 117 3.43 -10.68 20.91
C GLU A 117 1.88 -10.71 20.99
N GLY A 118 1.20 -10.44 19.88
CA GLY A 118 -0.25 -10.45 19.80
C GLY A 118 -0.87 -11.86 19.84
N LEU A 119 -1.94 -12.01 20.61
CA LEU A 119 -2.57 -13.32 20.87
C LEU A 119 -3.84 -13.58 20.03
N ASP A 120 -4.34 -12.60 19.28
CA ASP A 120 -5.53 -12.78 18.44
C ASP A 120 -5.19 -13.30 17.03
N GLN A 121 -6.24 -13.57 16.26
CA GLN A 121 -6.12 -14.11 14.92
C GLN A 121 -5.48 -13.11 13.94
N TRP A 122 -5.73 -11.81 14.10
CA TRP A 122 -5.22 -10.81 13.18
C TRP A 122 -3.70 -10.68 13.28
N HIS A 123 -3.15 -10.67 14.50
CA HIS A 123 -1.71 -10.60 14.72
C HIS A 123 -0.99 -11.80 14.08
N ARG A 124 -1.49 -13.03 14.35
CA ARG A 124 -0.93 -14.26 13.78
C ARG A 124 -0.98 -14.27 12.25
N GLU A 125 -2.11 -13.90 11.67
CA GLU A 125 -2.27 -13.90 10.21
C GLU A 125 -1.42 -12.82 9.55
N THR A 126 -1.36 -11.63 10.13
CA THR A 126 -0.52 -10.53 9.63
C THR A 126 0.96 -10.88 9.70
N HIS A 127 1.41 -11.44 10.83
CA HIS A 127 2.78 -11.94 10.95
C HIS A 127 3.07 -13.00 9.89
N ARG A 128 2.19 -13.99 9.72
CA ARG A 128 2.32 -15.05 8.70
C ARG A 128 2.43 -14.47 7.29
N VAL A 129 1.58 -13.49 6.94
CA VAL A 129 1.60 -12.82 5.64
C VAL A 129 2.94 -12.12 5.40
N LEU A 130 3.44 -11.37 6.38
CA LEU A 130 4.72 -10.67 6.25
C LEU A 130 5.91 -11.62 6.17
N SER A 131 5.90 -12.75 6.90
CA SER A 131 6.94 -13.78 6.80
C SER A 131 7.07 -14.44 5.43
N GLN A 132 6.07 -14.30 4.56
CA GLN A 132 6.09 -14.86 3.21
C GLN A 132 6.59 -13.87 2.14
N LYS A 133 6.77 -12.59 2.49
CA LYS A 133 7.21 -11.54 1.55
C LYS A 133 8.72 -11.52 1.41
N SER A 134 9.21 -10.88 0.35
CA SER A 134 10.64 -10.57 0.21
C SER A 134 11.12 -9.69 1.36
N PRO A 135 12.14 -10.10 2.14
CA PRO A 135 12.70 -9.31 3.23
C PRO A 135 13.22 -7.95 2.77
N LEU A 136 13.86 -7.90 1.60
CA LEU A 136 14.34 -6.66 0.99
C LEU A 136 13.18 -5.74 0.64
N SER A 137 12.15 -6.27 -0.01
CA SER A 137 10.94 -5.52 -0.38
C SER A 137 10.25 -4.91 0.83
N LEU A 138 10.17 -5.64 1.94
CA LEU A 138 9.60 -5.14 3.19
C LEU A 138 10.38 -3.95 3.74
N LYS A 139 11.72 -4.07 3.85
CA LYS A 139 12.55 -2.98 4.37
C LYS A 139 12.54 -1.75 3.47
N VAL A 140 12.63 -1.96 2.15
CA VAL A 140 12.56 -0.87 1.16
C VAL A 140 11.20 -0.17 1.22
N THR A 141 10.10 -0.92 1.27
CA THR A 141 8.75 -0.33 1.37
C THR A 141 8.58 0.51 2.64
N LEU A 142 9.06 0.02 3.79
CA LEU A 142 8.98 0.77 5.05
C LEU A 142 9.76 2.09 4.94
N GLU A 143 10.99 2.05 4.43
CA GLU A 143 11.82 3.25 4.26
C GLU A 143 11.26 4.21 3.21
N GLN A 144 10.73 3.70 2.11
CA GLN A 144 10.05 4.48 1.06
C GLN A 144 8.86 5.26 1.65
N LEU A 145 8.01 4.60 2.43
CA LEU A 145 6.83 5.22 3.04
C LEU A 145 7.22 6.28 4.08
N LYS A 146 8.29 6.04 4.86
CA LYS A 146 8.84 7.02 5.79
C LYS A 146 9.31 8.29 5.07
N LYS A 147 10.11 8.15 4.02
CA LYS A 147 10.56 9.30 3.20
C LYS A 147 9.39 10.04 2.57
N ALA A 148 8.39 9.31 2.05
CA ALA A 148 7.23 9.88 1.37
C ALA A 148 6.33 10.77 2.26
N THR A 149 6.49 10.75 3.58
CA THR A 149 5.74 11.63 4.51
C THR A 149 6.06 13.11 4.30
N SER A 150 7.28 13.45 3.89
CA SER A 150 7.74 14.83 3.66
C SER A 150 7.85 15.20 2.17
N MET A 151 7.53 14.27 1.26
CA MET A 151 7.70 14.43 -0.18
C MET A 151 6.38 14.78 -0.89
N GLY A 152 6.48 15.55 -1.97
CA GLY A 152 5.45 15.73 -2.97
C GLY A 152 5.31 14.53 -3.91
N LEU A 153 4.25 14.50 -4.72
CA LEU A 153 4.00 13.39 -5.64
C LEU A 153 5.13 13.21 -6.67
N ALA A 154 5.64 14.31 -7.24
CA ALA A 154 6.73 14.26 -8.20
C ALA A 154 8.00 13.63 -7.61
N GLU A 155 8.38 14.03 -6.39
CA GLU A 155 9.52 13.47 -5.68
C GLU A 155 9.30 11.98 -5.35
N CYS A 156 8.08 11.57 -4.98
CA CYS A 156 7.75 10.16 -4.77
C CYS A 156 7.93 9.35 -6.06
N LEU A 157 7.48 9.87 -7.21
CA LEU A 157 7.65 9.22 -8.51
C LEU A 157 9.12 9.14 -8.94
N GLU A 158 9.94 10.15 -8.62
CA GLU A 158 11.39 10.11 -8.83
C GLU A 158 12.06 9.03 -7.97
N MET A 159 11.64 8.90 -6.71
CA MET A 159 12.08 7.81 -5.84
C MET A 159 11.66 6.44 -6.38
N ASP A 160 10.41 6.30 -6.83
CA ASP A 160 9.91 5.06 -7.43
C ASP A 160 10.70 4.67 -8.68
N TYR A 161 11.04 5.65 -9.53
CA TYR A 161 11.89 5.41 -10.70
C TYR A 161 13.28 4.87 -10.30
N CYS A 162 13.91 5.48 -9.29
CA CYS A 162 15.18 5.02 -8.77
C CYS A 162 15.10 3.59 -8.21
N LEU A 163 14.12 3.33 -7.35
CA LEU A 163 13.89 2.02 -6.74
C LEU A 163 13.63 0.94 -7.80
N THR A 164 12.82 1.25 -8.81
CA THR A 164 12.56 0.34 -9.94
C THR A 164 13.85 -0.08 -10.62
N GLY A 165 14.77 0.87 -10.87
CA GLY A 165 16.06 0.57 -11.48
C GLY A 165 16.92 -0.41 -10.68
N HIS A 166 16.83 -0.37 -9.35
CA HIS A 166 17.52 -1.31 -8.46
C HIS A 166 16.84 -2.67 -8.41
N PHE A 167 15.52 -2.72 -8.22
CA PHE A 167 14.76 -3.98 -8.20
C PHE A 167 14.87 -4.77 -9.50
N LEU A 168 14.96 -4.10 -10.66
CA LEU A 168 15.12 -4.77 -11.96
C LEU A 168 16.52 -5.36 -12.18
N ARG A 169 17.51 -4.99 -11.35
CA ARG A 169 18.87 -5.58 -11.37
C ARG A 169 19.01 -6.78 -10.44
N ASP A 170 18.21 -6.82 -9.38
CA ASP A 170 18.20 -7.90 -8.40
C ASP A 170 17.24 -9.05 -8.78
N SER A 171 17.33 -10.15 -8.03
CA SER A 171 16.63 -11.42 -8.33
C SER A 171 15.18 -11.47 -7.84
N ASP A 172 14.86 -10.84 -6.71
CA ASP A 172 13.60 -11.02 -5.99
C ASP A 172 12.37 -10.72 -6.86
N PHE A 173 12.41 -9.69 -7.69
CA PHE A 173 11.28 -9.37 -8.58
C PHE A 173 10.99 -10.51 -9.56
N TYR A 174 12.03 -11.03 -10.22
CA TYR A 174 11.89 -12.13 -11.18
C TYR A 174 11.45 -13.42 -10.48
N GLU A 175 12.00 -13.71 -9.30
CA GLU A 175 11.64 -14.89 -8.52
C GLU A 175 10.19 -14.83 -8.01
N GLY A 176 9.76 -13.66 -7.53
CA GLY A 176 8.39 -13.47 -7.06
C GLY A 176 7.38 -13.58 -8.20
N VAL A 177 7.68 -13.00 -9.37
CA VAL A 177 6.87 -13.17 -10.58
C VAL A 177 6.84 -14.63 -11.02
N ARG A 178 7.99 -15.33 -11.00
CA ARG A 178 8.05 -16.76 -11.32
C ARG A 178 7.13 -17.56 -10.40
N ALA A 179 7.32 -17.43 -9.08
CA ALA A 179 6.60 -18.21 -8.08
C ALA A 179 5.08 -17.97 -8.09
N LEU A 180 4.65 -16.71 -8.29
CA LEU A 180 3.23 -16.35 -8.19
C LEU A 180 2.48 -16.42 -9.52
N LEU A 181 3.10 -16.01 -10.63
CA LEU A 181 2.40 -15.79 -11.90
C LEU A 181 2.77 -16.80 -12.99
N VAL A 182 4.02 -17.24 -13.04
CA VAL A 182 4.51 -18.17 -14.07
C VAL A 182 4.28 -19.62 -13.64
N ASP A 183 5.00 -20.07 -12.62
CA ASP A 183 4.97 -21.44 -12.13
C ASP A 183 3.80 -21.67 -11.16
N LYS A 184 3.37 -20.60 -10.47
CA LYS A 184 2.23 -20.61 -9.52
C LYS A 184 2.41 -21.61 -8.37
N ASP A 185 3.66 -21.87 -7.98
CA ASP A 185 4.00 -22.75 -6.87
C ASP A 185 3.82 -22.08 -5.50
N ASN A 186 3.70 -20.75 -5.46
CA ASN A 186 3.67 -19.95 -4.23
C ASN A 186 4.87 -20.22 -3.29
N ASN A 187 6.02 -20.57 -3.85
CA ASN A 187 7.24 -20.90 -3.13
C ASN A 187 8.45 -20.11 -3.67
N PRO A 188 8.49 -18.79 -3.45
CA PRO A 188 9.61 -17.95 -3.84
C PRO A 188 10.84 -18.17 -2.95
N HIS A 189 12.02 -18.17 -3.55
CA HIS A 189 13.31 -18.25 -2.86
C HIS A 189 13.97 -16.87 -2.84
N TRP A 190 13.62 -16.06 -1.83
CA TRP A 190 14.12 -14.70 -1.69
C TRP A 190 15.62 -14.65 -1.42
N ASP A 191 16.29 -13.66 -2.00
CA ASP A 191 17.69 -13.32 -1.75
C ASP A 191 17.85 -11.80 -1.56
N PRO A 192 18.01 -11.32 -0.32
CA PRO A 192 18.25 -12.07 0.92
C PRO A 192 17.02 -12.81 1.47
N SER A 193 17.26 -13.96 2.10
CA SER A 193 16.21 -14.86 2.61
C SER A 193 15.62 -14.47 3.98
N THR A 194 16.30 -13.60 4.73
CA THR A 194 15.83 -13.11 6.04
C THR A 194 16.03 -11.60 6.18
N LEU A 195 15.28 -10.98 7.12
CA LEU A 195 15.41 -9.54 7.40
C LEU A 195 16.83 -9.17 7.84
N GLN A 196 17.49 -10.02 8.64
CA GLN A 196 18.84 -9.77 9.17
C GLN A 196 19.92 -9.81 8.09
N GLN A 197 19.65 -10.48 6.96
CA GLN A 197 20.57 -10.55 5.82
C GLN A 197 20.50 -9.30 4.92
N VAL A 198 19.44 -8.48 5.04
CA VAL A 198 19.36 -7.19 4.35
C VAL A 198 20.27 -6.19 5.06
N THR A 199 21.38 -5.83 4.44
CA THR A 199 22.37 -4.92 5.02
C THR A 199 22.02 -3.45 4.83
N ASP A 200 22.55 -2.59 5.70
CA ASP A 200 22.39 -1.15 5.61
C ASP A 200 23.02 -0.58 4.34
N GLU A 201 24.10 -1.20 3.84
CA GLU A 201 24.72 -0.83 2.57
C GLU A 201 23.77 -1.08 1.39
N LYS A 202 23.12 -2.26 1.36
CA LYS A 202 22.14 -2.59 0.31
C LYS A 202 20.93 -1.66 0.38
N MET A 203 20.44 -1.35 1.58
CA MET A 203 19.39 -0.34 1.77
C MET A 203 19.82 1.04 1.27
N THR A 204 21.04 1.47 1.60
CA THR A 204 21.57 2.77 1.15
C THR A 204 21.71 2.83 -0.36
N GLU A 205 22.12 1.72 -1.00
CA GLU A 205 22.23 1.61 -2.46
C GLU A 205 20.88 1.80 -3.16
N TYR A 206 19.83 1.15 -2.67
CA TYR A 206 18.48 1.23 -3.25
C TYR A 206 17.93 2.66 -3.32
N PHE A 207 18.30 3.52 -2.37
CA PHE A 207 17.86 4.93 -2.34
C PHE A 207 18.87 5.91 -2.93
N ARG A 208 19.99 5.42 -3.50
CA ARG A 208 20.98 6.27 -4.18
C ARG A 208 20.60 6.41 -5.65
N SER A 209 20.42 7.66 -6.10
CA SER A 209 20.29 7.97 -7.53
C SER A 209 21.53 7.51 -8.29
N GLY A 210 21.33 6.72 -9.33
CA GLY A 210 22.38 6.26 -10.26
C GLY A 210 22.72 7.27 -11.33
#